data_AF-A0A0D7W4V2-F1
#
_entry.id   AF-A0A0D7W4V2-F1
#
_cell.length_a   1.000
_cell.length_b   1.000
_cell.length_c   1.000
_cell.angle_alpha   90.00
_cell.angle_beta   90.00
_cell.angle_gamma   90.00
#
_symmetry.space_group_name_H-M   'P 1'
#
loop_
_entity.id
_entity.type
_entity.pdbx_description
1 polymer ?
#
loop_
_entity_poly.entity_id
_entity_poly.type
_entity_poly.pdbx_seq_one_letter_code
_entity_poly.pdbx_strand_id
1 'polypeptide(L)'
;MLEEFEKQLNFNKNPSNLINLIGAGGFSIYSVFEIGNLFSFILLHVLIVLKFDIETIILAPEIVGFFLFCVLFISGFNFLFKSHQPDSQKLLIYSISLFFIVITIQFLFSFYMVQYLYENHSENYEIYYDNRNGFYEYQTIISLIPIIEYAIMAYFFLSKRKLVLFK
;
A
#
# COMPACT_ATOMS: atom_id res chain seq x y z
N MET A 1 -20.79 -32.45 -6.56
CA MET A 1 -21.35 -31.15 -6.99
C MET A 1 -22.15 -30.49 -5.85
N LEU A 2 -23.20 -31.13 -5.31
CA LEU A 2 -23.90 -30.67 -4.09
C LEU A 2 -22.99 -30.65 -2.84
N GLU A 3 -22.12 -31.64 -2.66
CA GLU A 3 -21.16 -31.69 -1.54
C GLU A 3 -20.06 -30.61 -1.59
N GLU A 4 -19.69 -30.14 -2.79
CA GLU A 4 -18.74 -29.05 -2.98
C GLU A 4 -19.39 -27.69 -2.69
N PHE A 5 -20.65 -27.53 -3.09
CA PHE A 5 -21.47 -26.37 -2.77
C PHE A 5 -21.79 -26.33 -1.26
N GLU A 6 -22.06 -27.47 -0.62
CA GLU A 6 -22.23 -27.59 0.83
C GLU A 6 -20.94 -27.38 1.61
N LYS A 7 -19.76 -27.75 1.08
CA LYS A 7 -18.46 -27.39 1.69
C LYS A 7 -18.19 -25.89 1.61
N GLN A 8 -18.55 -25.23 0.51
CA GLN A 8 -18.46 -23.77 0.39
C GLN A 8 -19.47 -23.04 1.30
N LEU A 9 -20.68 -23.60 1.49
CA LEU A 9 -21.68 -23.10 2.44
C LEU A 9 -21.34 -23.42 3.90
N ASN A 10 -20.64 -24.52 4.20
CA ASN A 10 -20.19 -24.85 5.57
C ASN A 10 -18.96 -24.04 6.00
N PHE A 11 -18.22 -23.42 5.08
CA PHE A 11 -17.25 -22.37 5.39
C PHE A 11 -17.91 -21.16 6.09
N ASN A 12 -19.24 -21.03 5.94
CA ASN A 12 -20.06 -19.91 6.39
C ASN A 12 -20.65 -20.08 7.80
N LYS A 13 -20.32 -21.15 8.54
CA LYS A 13 -20.89 -21.41 9.89
C LYS A 13 -19.97 -21.07 11.06
N ASN A 14 -18.71 -20.73 10.84
CA ASN A 14 -17.78 -20.39 11.92
C ASN A 14 -17.43 -18.89 11.87
N PRO A 15 -18.06 -18.03 12.69
CA PRO A 15 -17.85 -16.58 12.64
C PRO A 15 -16.37 -16.19 12.85
N SER A 16 -15.59 -17.01 13.56
CA SER A 16 -14.15 -16.82 13.72
C SER A 16 -13.37 -16.89 12.40
N ASN A 17 -13.77 -17.75 11.46
CA ASN A 17 -13.10 -17.88 10.15
C ASN A 17 -13.39 -16.69 9.24
N LEU A 18 -14.60 -16.13 9.30
CA LEU A 18 -14.96 -14.93 8.55
C LEU A 18 -14.19 -13.71 9.07
N ILE A 19 -14.12 -13.53 10.39
CA ILE A 19 -13.37 -12.45 11.03
C ILE A 19 -11.88 -12.55 10.69
N ASN A 20 -11.31 -13.76 10.77
CA ASN A 20 -9.90 -13.98 10.40
C ASN A 20 -9.64 -13.68 8.92
N LEU A 21 -10.57 -14.03 8.02
CA LEU A 21 -10.42 -13.74 6.59
C LEU A 21 -10.51 -12.24 6.28
N ILE A 22 -11.48 -11.54 6.87
CA ILE A 22 -11.65 -10.08 6.71
C ILE A 22 -10.46 -9.35 7.32
N GLY A 23 -10.04 -9.74 8.53
CA GLY A 23 -8.87 -9.17 9.20
C GLY A 23 -7.60 -9.40 8.40
N ALA A 24 -7.37 -10.62 7.91
CA ALA A 24 -6.17 -10.96 7.13
C ALA A 24 -6.14 -10.19 5.81
N GLY A 25 -7.27 -10.10 5.11
CA GLY A 25 -7.41 -9.30 3.89
C GLY A 25 -7.16 -7.81 4.14
N GLY A 26 -7.80 -7.23 5.16
CA GLY A 26 -7.65 -5.82 5.52
C GLY A 26 -6.21 -5.46 5.88
N PHE A 27 -5.58 -6.22 6.78
CA PHE A 27 -4.18 -5.99 7.15
C PHE A 27 -3.22 -6.18 5.98
N SER A 28 -3.47 -7.14 5.09
CA SER A 28 -2.62 -7.36 3.91
C SER A 28 -2.68 -6.16 2.96
N ILE A 29 -3.88 -5.66 2.68
CA ILE A 29 -4.09 -4.46 1.86
C ILE A 29 -3.40 -3.26 2.50
N TYR A 30 -3.63 -3.06 3.80
CA TYR A 30 -3.06 -1.93 4.53
C TYR A 30 -1.52 -1.99 4.55
N SER A 31 -0.94 -3.17 4.71
CA SER A 31 0.51 -3.37 4.61
C SER A 31 1.05 -2.97 3.23
N VAL A 32 0.32 -3.27 2.15
CA VAL A 32 0.73 -2.89 0.79
C VAL A 32 0.73 -1.37 0.64
N PHE A 33 -0.29 -0.68 1.16
CA PHE A 33 -0.32 0.79 1.19
C PHE A 33 0.87 1.36 1.95
N GLU A 34 1.13 0.89 3.16
CA GLU A 34 2.23 1.41 3.98
C GLU A 34 3.60 1.16 3.36
N ILE A 35 3.80 0.04 2.65
CA ILE A 35 5.05 -0.18 1.92
C ILE A 35 5.22 0.86 0.81
N GLY A 36 4.18 1.10 0.01
CA GLY A 36 4.20 2.15 -1.02
C GLY A 36 4.55 3.51 -0.42
N ASN A 37 3.85 3.89 0.66
CA ASN A 37 4.07 5.15 1.37
C ASN A 37 5.48 5.28 1.93
N LEU A 38 6.04 4.21 2.50
CA LEU A 38 7.40 4.21 3.03
C LEU A 38 8.42 4.51 1.92
N PHE A 39 8.28 3.88 0.75
CA PHE A 39 9.17 4.13 -0.37
C PHE A 39 9.01 5.55 -0.93
N SER A 40 7.78 6.05 -1.08
CA SER A 40 7.52 7.45 -1.44
C SER A 40 8.21 8.39 -0.45
N PHE A 41 8.04 8.15 0.85
CA PHE A 41 8.60 8.98 1.90
C PHE A 41 10.13 9.02 1.85
N ILE A 42 10.79 7.87 1.74
CA ILE A 42 12.25 7.80 1.62
C ILE A 42 12.71 8.53 0.35
N LEU A 43 12.04 8.29 -0.78
CA LEU A 43 12.42 8.88 -2.06
C LEU A 43 12.28 10.40 -2.04
N LEU A 44 11.22 10.94 -1.44
CA LEU A 44 11.04 12.39 -1.25
C LEU A 44 12.28 13.02 -0.59
N HIS A 45 12.69 12.46 0.55
CA HIS A 45 13.83 12.98 1.30
C HIS A 45 15.16 12.85 0.52
N VAL A 46 15.34 11.75 -0.23
CA VAL A 46 16.50 11.59 -1.11
C VAL A 46 16.53 12.66 -2.21
N LEU A 47 15.39 12.93 -2.86
CA LEU A 47 15.31 13.91 -3.94
C LEU A 47 15.55 15.35 -3.45
N ILE A 48 15.07 15.69 -2.25
CA ILE A 48 15.38 16.98 -1.61
C ILE A 48 16.89 17.13 -1.39
N VAL A 49 17.54 16.10 -0.85
CA VAL A 49 18.99 16.13 -0.59
C VAL A 49 19.79 16.25 -1.89
N LEU A 50 19.36 15.59 -2.95
CA LEU A 50 19.98 15.63 -4.27
C LEU A 50 19.66 16.90 -5.07
N LYS A 51 18.88 17.84 -4.51
CA LYS A 51 18.52 19.12 -5.15
C LYS A 51 17.87 18.96 -6.52
N PHE A 52 16.98 17.97 -6.66
CA PHE A 52 16.12 17.89 -7.85
C PHE A 52 15.18 19.09 -7.93
N ASP A 53 14.61 19.31 -9.11
CA ASP A 53 13.55 20.30 -9.28
C ASP A 53 12.31 19.95 -8.45
N ILE A 54 11.57 20.98 -8.06
CA ILE A 54 10.40 20.86 -7.17
C ILE A 54 9.31 19.98 -7.78
N GLU A 55 9.13 20.00 -9.10
CA GLU A 55 8.15 19.17 -9.80
C GLU A 55 8.49 17.69 -9.62
N THR A 56 9.75 17.31 -9.83
CA THR A 56 10.24 15.94 -9.63
C THR A 56 10.17 15.53 -8.17
N ILE A 57 10.57 16.41 -7.23
CA ILE A 57 10.48 16.13 -5.78
C ILE A 57 9.04 15.86 -5.35
N ILE A 58 8.05 16.56 -5.92
CA ILE A 58 6.64 16.39 -5.58
C ILE A 58 6.04 15.15 -6.26
N LEU A 59 6.30 14.95 -7.54
CA LEU A 59 5.58 13.96 -8.35
C LEU A 59 6.23 12.58 -8.32
N ALA A 60 7.55 12.49 -8.38
CA ALA A 60 8.25 11.21 -8.51
C ALA A 60 8.03 10.27 -7.31
N PRO A 61 8.07 10.73 -6.04
CA PRO A 61 7.73 9.91 -4.89
C PRO A 61 6.36 9.25 -5.01
N GLU A 62 5.34 10.02 -5.36
CA GLU A 62 3.95 9.58 -5.43
C GLU A 62 3.74 8.57 -6.58
N ILE A 63 4.33 8.82 -7.75
CA ILE A 63 4.28 7.87 -8.88
C ILE A 63 4.97 6.55 -8.53
N VAL A 64 6.14 6.61 -7.87
CA VAL A 64 6.87 5.40 -7.49
C VAL A 64 6.11 4.61 -6.43
N GLY A 65 5.55 5.28 -5.42
CA GLY A 65 4.67 4.67 -4.43
C GLY A 65 3.47 3.97 -5.04
N PHE A 66 2.76 4.67 -5.93
CA PHE A 66 1.63 4.12 -6.67
C PHE A 66 2.00 2.90 -7.52
N PHE A 67 3.14 2.97 -8.22
CA PHE A 67 3.63 1.85 -9.02
C PHE A 67 3.96 0.63 -8.16
N LEU A 68 4.64 0.84 -7.02
CA LEU A 68 4.93 -0.21 -6.05
C LEU A 68 3.64 -0.81 -5.47
N PHE A 69 2.68 0.02 -5.10
CA PHE A 69 1.35 -0.42 -4.69
C PHE A 69 0.73 -1.36 -5.73
N CYS A 70 0.69 -0.95 -7.00
CA CYS A 70 0.10 -1.75 -8.07
C CYS A 70 0.79 -3.11 -8.22
N VAL A 71 2.13 -3.12 -8.25
CA VAL A 71 2.91 -4.35 -8.40
C VAL A 71 2.68 -5.30 -7.22
N LEU A 72 2.75 -4.80 -5.98
CA LEU A 72 2.55 -5.58 -4.77
C LEU A 72 1.12 -6.09 -4.64
N PHE A 73 0.13 -5.23 -4.91
CA PHE A 73 -1.28 -5.58 -4.86
C PHE A 73 -1.61 -6.67 -5.87
N ILE A 74 -1.22 -6.49 -7.15
CA ILE A 74 -1.50 -7.48 -8.20
C ILE A 74 -0.78 -8.81 -7.90
N SER A 75 0.47 -8.75 -7.45
CA SER A 75 1.25 -9.95 -7.11
C SER A 75 0.65 -10.70 -5.93
N GLY A 76 0.32 -9.99 -4.84
CA GLY A 76 -0.31 -10.55 -3.65
C GLY A 76 -1.69 -11.12 -3.95
N PHE A 77 -2.50 -10.40 -4.74
CA PHE A 77 -3.81 -10.85 -5.18
C PHE A 77 -3.69 -12.15 -6.00
N ASN A 78 -2.81 -12.20 -7.00
CA ASN A 78 -2.60 -13.41 -7.80
C ASN A 78 -2.09 -14.60 -6.97
N PHE A 79 -1.23 -14.36 -5.98
CA PHE A 79 -0.74 -15.39 -5.07
C PHE A 79 -1.87 -16.00 -4.24
N LEU A 80 -2.74 -15.17 -3.64
CA LEU A 80 -3.87 -15.61 -2.84
C LEU A 80 -4.84 -16.50 -3.61
N PHE A 81 -5.12 -16.20 -4.88
CA PHE A 81 -6.05 -16.99 -5.70
C PHE A 81 -5.42 -18.21 -6.39
N LYS A 82 -4.09 -18.25 -6.56
CA LYS A 82 -3.39 -19.44 -7.10
C LYS A 82 -3.16 -20.51 -6.02
N SER A 83 -2.93 -20.11 -4.77
CA SER A 83 -2.74 -21.04 -3.67
C SER A 83 -4.07 -21.72 -3.33
N HIS A 84 -4.14 -23.04 -3.52
CA HIS A 84 -5.30 -23.82 -3.05
C HIS A 84 -5.31 -23.80 -1.52
N GLN A 85 -6.23 -23.02 -0.94
CA GLN A 85 -6.41 -22.80 0.51
C GLN A 85 -5.23 -22.14 1.23
N PRO A 86 -5.06 -20.80 1.13
CA PRO A 86 -4.15 -20.09 2.01
C PRO A 86 -4.60 -20.24 3.48
N ASP A 87 -3.67 -20.61 4.35
CA ASP A 87 -3.87 -20.66 5.80
C ASP A 87 -4.07 -19.22 6.31
N SER A 88 -5.32 -18.87 6.60
CA SER A 88 -5.73 -17.50 6.95
C SER A 88 -5.08 -17.00 8.24
N GLN A 89 -4.75 -17.88 9.19
CA GLN A 89 -4.09 -17.50 10.43
C GLN A 89 -2.63 -17.12 10.18
N LYS A 90 -1.92 -17.91 9.38
CA LYS A 90 -0.54 -17.58 8.99
C LYS A 90 -0.50 -16.30 8.18
N LEU A 91 -1.42 -16.14 7.23
CA LEU A 91 -1.52 -14.91 6.43
C LEU A 91 -1.72 -13.68 7.33
N LEU A 92 -2.64 -13.78 8.30
CA LEU A 92 -2.89 -12.71 9.26
C LEU A 92 -1.62 -12.36 10.06
N ILE A 93 -0.93 -13.36 10.62
CA ILE A 93 0.29 -13.15 11.41
C ILE A 93 1.38 -12.50 10.56
N TYR A 94 1.59 -12.96 9.34
CA TYR A 94 2.57 -12.37 8.43
C TYR A 94 2.23 -10.94 8.06
N SER A 95 0.97 -10.65 7.72
CA SER A 95 0.53 -9.31 7.37
C SER A 95 0.62 -8.34 8.55
N ILE A 96 0.24 -8.77 9.75
CA ILE A 96 0.41 -7.96 10.97
C ILE A 96 1.89 -7.69 11.24
N SER A 97 2.74 -8.72 11.14
CA SER A 97 4.18 -8.58 11.39
C SER A 97 4.81 -7.61 10.39
N LEU A 98 4.49 -7.77 9.10
CA LEU A 98 4.96 -6.90 8.02
C LEU A 98 4.51 -5.46 8.26
N PHE A 99 3.24 -5.24 8.60
CA PHE A 99 2.71 -3.93 8.92
C PHE A 99 3.51 -3.25 10.05
N PHE A 100 3.72 -3.94 11.17
CA PHE A 100 4.47 -3.35 12.28
C PHE A 100 5.94 -3.10 11.95
N ILE A 101 6.58 -3.95 11.15
CA ILE A 101 7.94 -3.71 10.66
C ILE A 101 7.98 -2.41 9.85
N VAL A 102 7.06 -2.24 8.90
CA VAL A 102 7.00 -1.07 8.02
C VAL A 102 6.77 0.21 8.84
N ILE A 103 5.79 0.20 9.74
CA ILE A 103 5.50 1.35 10.62
C ILE A 103 6.70 1.67 11.52
N THR A 104 7.38 0.66 12.05
CA THR A 104 8.58 0.87 12.89
C THR A 104 9.70 1.51 12.07
N ILE A 105 9.95 1.03 10.85
CA ILE A 105 10.95 1.60 9.96
C ILE A 105 10.59 3.05 9.62
N GLN A 106 9.33 3.33 9.30
CA GLN A 106 8.87 4.69 8.99
C GLN A 106 9.03 5.63 10.19
N PHE A 107 8.69 5.17 11.39
CA PHE A 107 8.91 5.91 12.62
C PHE A 107 10.39 6.21 12.87
N LEU A 108 11.26 5.20 12.75
CA LEU A 108 12.70 5.36 12.93
C LEU A 108 13.30 6.29 11.88
N PHE A 109 12.87 6.18 10.62
CA PHE A 109 13.32 7.06 9.54
C PHE A 109 12.90 8.51 9.80
N SER A 110 11.63 8.72 10.15
CA SER A 110 11.11 10.06 10.46
C SER A 110 11.83 10.68 11.67
N PHE A 111 12.05 9.91 12.73
CA PHE A 111 12.64 10.42 13.95
C PHE A 111 14.14 10.70 13.82
N TYR A 112 14.90 9.75 13.26
CA TYR A 112 16.37 9.86 13.20
C TYR A 112 16.86 10.41 11.86
N MET A 113 16.43 9.81 10.74
CA MET A 113 17.00 10.14 9.44
C MET A 113 16.52 11.50 8.94
N VAL A 114 15.22 11.82 9.04
CA VAL A 114 14.72 13.11 8.56
C VAL A 114 15.34 14.27 9.35
N GLN A 115 15.44 14.14 10.68
CA GLN A 115 16.12 15.14 11.51
C GLN A 115 17.59 15.31 11.08
N TYR A 116 18.33 14.21 10.95
CA TYR A 116 19.71 14.24 10.48
C TYR A 116 19.86 14.89 9.09
N LEU A 117 18.97 14.55 8.14
CA LEU A 117 19.00 15.12 6.80
C LEU A 117 18.67 16.61 6.80
N TYR A 118 17.72 17.04 7.63
CA TYR A 118 17.37 18.45 7.77
C TYR A 118 18.53 19.26 8.34
N GLU A 119 19.19 18.77 9.40
CA GLU A 119 20.35 19.45 10.01
C GLU A 119 21.54 19.58 9.05
N ASN A 120 21.80 18.58 8.21
CA ASN A 120 22.95 18.58 7.29
C ASN A 120 22.65 19.20 5.91
N HIS A 121 21.37 19.36 5.55
CA HIS A 121 20.94 19.87 4.24
C HIS A 121 19.85 20.95 4.37
N SER A 122 19.92 21.77 5.43
CA SER A 122 18.86 22.74 5.80
C SER A 122 18.43 23.64 4.64
N GLU A 123 19.39 24.19 3.89
CA GLU A 123 19.13 25.05 2.73
C GLU A 123 18.26 24.35 1.67
N ASN A 124 18.47 23.06 1.41
CA ASN A 124 17.69 22.31 0.42
C ASN A 124 16.23 22.14 0.89
N TYR A 125 16.05 21.91 2.19
CA TYR A 125 14.73 21.78 2.77
C TYR A 125 13.99 23.12 2.81
N GLU A 126 14.68 24.22 3.13
CA GLU A 126 14.10 25.58 3.06
C GLU A 126 13.61 25.89 1.65
N ILE A 127 14.46 25.68 0.64
CA ILE A 127 14.09 25.85 -0.78
C ILE A 127 12.88 24.98 -1.15
N TYR A 128 12.84 23.73 -0.68
CA TYR A 128 11.70 22.85 -0.92
C TYR A 128 10.41 23.40 -0.30
N TYR A 129 10.43 23.77 0.98
CA TYR A 129 9.24 24.25 1.69
C TYR A 129 8.73 25.59 1.16
N ASP A 130 9.63 26.49 0.78
CA ASP A 130 9.27 27.79 0.19
C ASP A 130 8.57 27.61 -1.15
N ASN A 131 9.11 26.72 -2.01
CA ASN A 131 8.57 26.50 -3.34
C ASN A 131 7.28 25.66 -3.34
N ARG A 132 7.13 24.70 -2.41
CA ARG A 132 5.98 23.77 -2.37
C ARG A 132 4.62 24.48 -2.38
N ASN A 133 4.51 25.64 -1.75
CA ASN A 133 3.26 26.40 -1.64
C ASN A 133 2.76 26.97 -2.99
N GLY A 134 3.59 26.98 -4.04
CA GLY A 134 3.22 27.47 -5.37
C GLY A 134 2.60 26.42 -6.32
N PHE A 135 2.67 25.13 -5.98
CA PHE A 135 2.40 24.03 -6.92
C PHE A 135 1.06 23.31 -6.66
N TYR A 136 -0.05 24.05 -6.58
CA TYR A 136 -1.40 23.50 -6.33
C TYR A 136 -1.89 22.53 -7.41
N GLU A 137 -1.47 22.70 -8.66
CA GLU A 137 -1.86 21.82 -9.76
C GLU A 137 -1.38 20.37 -9.52
N TYR A 138 -0.14 20.21 -9.04
CA TYR A 138 0.42 18.90 -8.71
C TYR A 138 -0.26 18.27 -7.51
N GLN A 139 -0.73 19.06 -6.53
CA GLN A 139 -1.51 18.53 -5.40
C GLN A 139 -2.83 17.91 -5.86
N THR A 140 -3.47 18.50 -6.87
CA THR A 140 -4.70 17.94 -7.45
C THR A 140 -4.41 16.59 -8.09
N ILE A 141 -3.33 16.48 -8.88
CA ILE A 141 -2.92 15.22 -9.50
C ILE A 141 -2.62 14.16 -8.45
N ILE A 142 -1.86 14.52 -7.41
CA ILE A 142 -1.51 13.60 -6.32
C ILE A 142 -2.75 13.13 -5.56
N SER A 143 -3.74 14.01 -5.35
CA SER A 143 -4.99 13.65 -4.67
C SER A 143 -5.82 12.61 -5.43
N LEU A 144 -5.61 12.46 -6.74
CA LEU A 144 -6.28 11.44 -7.56
C LEU A 144 -5.64 10.05 -7.38
N ILE A 145 -4.39 9.95 -6.94
CA ILE A 145 -3.68 8.67 -6.81
C ILE A 145 -4.41 7.72 -5.87
N PRO A 146 -4.77 8.10 -4.61
CA PRO A 146 -5.53 7.23 -3.73
C PRO A 146 -6.87 6.78 -4.33
N ILE A 147 -7.55 7.66 -5.08
CA ILE A 147 -8.81 7.33 -5.75
C ILE A 147 -8.59 6.22 -6.78
N ILE A 148 -7.52 6.31 -7.57
CA ILE A 148 -7.15 5.30 -8.57
C ILE A 148 -6.76 3.99 -7.88
N GLU A 149 -6.01 4.02 -6.77
CA GLU A 149 -5.65 2.82 -5.99
C GLU A 149 -6.90 2.06 -5.54
N TYR A 150 -7.88 2.77 -4.96
CA TYR A 150 -9.16 2.18 -4.59
C TYR A 150 -9.95 1.65 -5.79
N ALA A 151 -9.93 2.36 -6.93
CA ALA A 151 -10.58 1.91 -8.15
C ALA A 151 -9.97 0.61 -8.70
N ILE A 152 -8.64 0.49 -8.68
CA ILE A 152 -7.91 -0.73 -9.06
C ILE A 152 -8.31 -1.88 -8.13
N MET A 153 -8.28 -1.66 -6.82
CA MET A 153 -8.71 -2.68 -5.86
C MET A 153 -10.13 -3.16 -6.15
N ALA A 154 -11.08 -2.23 -6.28
CA ALA A 154 -12.48 -2.54 -6.57
C ALA A 154 -12.62 -3.35 -7.87
N TYR A 155 -11.91 -2.96 -8.93
CA TYR A 155 -11.89 -3.70 -10.20
C TYR A 155 -11.43 -5.16 -10.02
N PHE A 156 -10.32 -5.39 -9.32
CA PHE A 156 -9.79 -6.73 -9.09
C PHE A 156 -10.74 -7.59 -8.25
N PHE A 157 -11.32 -7.05 -7.18
CA PHE A 157 -12.30 -7.76 -6.36
C PHE A 157 -13.57 -8.12 -7.16
N LEU A 158 -14.09 -7.20 -7.97
CA LEU A 158 -15.29 -7.43 -8.79
C LEU A 158 -15.05 -8.39 -9.96
N SER A 159 -13.89 -8.31 -10.61
CA SER A 159 -13.54 -9.15 -11.77
C SER A 159 -13.55 -10.64 -11.43
N LYS A 160 -13.07 -11.02 -10.24
CA LYS A 160 -13.07 -12.42 -9.78
C LYS A 160 -14.45 -12.89 -9.29
N ARG A 161 -15.33 -11.98 -8.84
CA ARG A 161 -16.71 -12.34 -8.47
C ARG A 161 -17.54 -12.80 -9.67
N LYS A 162 -17.33 -12.22 -10.85
CA LYS A 162 -17.96 -12.69 -12.11
C LYS A 162 -17.52 -14.11 -12.48
N LEU A 163 -16.27 -14.50 -12.19
CA LEU A 163 -15.75 -15.83 -12.51
C LEU A 163 -16.36 -16.97 -11.67
N VAL A 164 -16.91 -16.66 -10.49
CA VAL A 164 -17.54 -17.63 -9.58
C VAL A 164 -19.04 -17.81 -9.85
N LEU A 165 -19.71 -16.81 -10.44
CA LEU A 165 -21.15 -16.86 -10.76
C LEU A 165 -21.48 -17.50 -12.12
N PHE A 166 -20.46 -17.73 -12.97
CA PHE A 166 -20.59 -18.36 -14.29
C PHE A 166 -19.94 -19.76 -14.37
N LYS A 167 -19.58 -20.34 -13.21
CA LYS A 167 -19.21 -21.75 -13.06
C LYS A 167 -20.26 -22.45 -12.20
#